data_AF-A0A641S3N2-F1
#
_entry.id   AF-A0A641S3N2-F1
#
_cell.length_a   1.000
_cell.length_b   1.000
_cell.length_c   1.000
_cell.angle_alpha   90.00
_cell.angle_beta   90.00
_cell.angle_gamma   90.00
#
_symmetry.space_group_name_H-M   'P 1'
#
loop_
_entity.id
_entity.type
_entity.pdbx_description
1 polymer ?
#
loop_
_entity_poly.entity_id
_entity_poly.type
_entity_poly.pdbx_seq_one_letter_code
_entity_poly.pdbx_strand_id
1 'polypeptide(L)'
;MNKTKIGIFLSLLLLIGLTSCGEQKSNNKLVLNEILIDNQSNFQDDYGLHSAWIEIFNKSFGSADLAACLLKVSSQPGDTVTYFIPKGDILTLVKPRQHALF
;
A
#
# COMPACT_ATOMS: atom_id res chain seq x y z
N MET A 1 10.16 -11.46 51.83
CA MET A 1 9.54 -11.51 50.48
C MET A 1 9.68 -12.93 49.94
N ASN A 2 8.58 -13.63 49.66
CA ASN A 2 8.63 -15.05 49.27
C ASN A 2 9.28 -15.23 47.89
N LYS A 3 10.44 -15.89 47.85
CA LYS A 3 11.26 -16.13 46.64
C LYS A 3 10.47 -16.79 45.50
N THR A 4 9.48 -17.61 45.85
CA THR A 4 8.56 -18.25 44.89
C THR A 4 7.65 -17.24 44.17
N LYS A 5 7.16 -16.21 44.87
CA LYS A 5 6.30 -15.18 44.28
C LYS A 5 7.06 -14.31 43.26
N ILE A 6 8.35 -14.08 43.50
CA ILE A 6 9.23 -13.32 42.59
C ILE A 6 9.50 -14.13 41.32
N GLY A 7 9.77 -15.43 41.44
CA GLY A 7 10.02 -16.31 40.29
C GLY A 7 8.81 -16.45 39.37
N ILE A 8 7.61 -16.60 39.95
CA ILE A 8 6.34 -16.63 39.20
C ILE A 8 6.11 -15.31 38.47
N PHE A 9 6.38 -14.18 39.12
CA PHE A 9 6.22 -12.87 38.50
C PHE A 9 7.18 -12.66 37.33
N LEU A 10 8.45 -13.06 37.48
CA LEU A 10 9.43 -12.98 36.40
C LEU A 10 9.09 -13.89 35.21
N SER A 11 8.61 -15.11 35.44
CA SER A 11 8.26 -16.02 34.35
C SER A 11 7.04 -15.52 33.57
N LEU A 12 6.06 -14.93 34.25
CA LEU A 12 4.88 -14.35 33.62
C LEU A 12 5.24 -13.12 32.77
N LEU A 13 6.17 -12.30 33.25
CA LEU A 13 6.69 -11.14 32.51
C LEU A 13 7.46 -11.56 31.24
N LEU A 14 8.22 -12.65 31.31
CA LEU A 14 8.94 -13.20 30.16
C LEU A 14 7.98 -13.74 29.08
N LEU A 15 6.87 -14.37 29.48
CA LEU A 15 5.86 -14.89 28.55
C LEU A 15 5.20 -13.78 27.71
N ILE A 16 4.97 -12.60 28.30
CA ILE A 16 4.36 -11.46 27.61
C ILE A 16 5.32 -10.93 26.52
N GLY A 17 6.63 -10.88 26.80
CA GLY A 17 7.65 -10.40 25.85
C GLY A 17 7.84 -11.29 24.62
N LEU A 18 7.57 -12.59 24.71
CA LEU A 18 7.77 -13.56 23.62
C LEU A 18 6.58 -13.63 22.64
N THR A 19 5.44 -13.02 22.96
CA THR A 19 4.22 -13.08 22.11
C THR A 19 4.10 -11.94 21.10
N SER A 20 5.07 -11.01 21.05
CA SER A 20 4.99 -9.82 20.20
C SER A 20 5.34 -10.04 18.72
N CYS A 21 5.73 -11.25 18.31
CA CYS A 21 6.07 -11.54 16.91
C CYS A 21 4.85 -12.10 16.17
N GLY A 22 3.81 -11.27 16.01
CA GLY A 22 2.70 -11.55 15.10
C GLY A 22 3.00 -10.94 13.74
N GLU A 23 2.84 -11.70 12.66
CA GLU A 23 2.87 -11.13 11.31
C GLU A 23 1.74 -10.10 11.17
N GLN A 24 2.10 -8.83 10.98
CA GLN A 24 1.13 -7.79 10.69
C GLN A 24 0.62 -8.00 9.27
N LYS A 25 -0.51 -8.70 9.14
CA LYS A 25 -1.19 -8.87 7.85
C LYS A 25 -1.68 -7.50 7.40
N SER A 26 -0.90 -6.85 6.54
CA SER A 26 -1.23 -5.54 6.01
C SER A 26 -2.54 -5.62 5.25
N ASN A 27 -3.61 -5.03 5.80
CA ASN A 27 -4.89 -4.90 5.14
C ASN A 27 -4.88 -3.68 4.21
N ASN A 28 -3.90 -3.64 3.30
CA ASN A 28 -3.72 -2.54 2.34
C ASN A 28 -5.00 -2.39 1.53
N LYS A 29 -5.68 -1.24 1.62
CA LYS A 29 -6.92 -0.97 0.90
C LYS A 29 -6.71 -0.87 -0.62
N LEU A 30 -5.53 -0.40 -1.02
CA LEU A 30 -5.13 -0.13 -2.39
C LEU A 30 -4.15 -1.19 -2.87
N VAL A 31 -4.32 -1.66 -4.10
CA VAL A 31 -3.45 -2.65 -4.74
C VAL A 31 -3.10 -2.19 -6.15
N LEU A 32 -1.89 -2.50 -6.61
CA LEU A 32 -1.58 -2.44 -8.05
C LEU A 32 -2.33 -3.59 -8.71
N ASN A 33 -3.24 -3.28 -9.62
CA ASN A 33 -4.08 -4.29 -10.27
C ASN A 33 -3.51 -4.70 -11.63
N GLU A 34 -3.21 -3.71 -12.48
CA GLU A 34 -2.76 -3.92 -13.85
C GLU A 34 -1.69 -2.90 -14.24
N ILE A 35 -0.82 -3.30 -15.17
CA ILE A 35 0.21 -2.44 -15.76
C ILE A 35 0.20 -2.70 -17.26
N LEU A 36 0.01 -1.65 -18.06
CA LEU A 36 0.09 -1.71 -19.50
C LEU A 36 1.23 -0.80 -19.98
N ILE A 37 2.29 -1.41 -20.50
CA ILE A 37 3.48 -0.67 -20.96
C ILE A 37 3.31 -0.23 -22.42
N ASP A 38 2.75 -1.11 -23.25
CA ASP A 38 2.53 -0.85 -24.67
C ASP A 38 1.03 -0.80 -24.96
N ASN A 39 0.49 0.40 -25.00
CA ASN A 39 -0.92 0.64 -25.23
C ASN A 39 -1.15 0.98 -26.71
N GLN A 40 -1.62 0.01 -27.47
CA GLN A 40 -1.87 0.18 -28.90
C GLN A 40 -3.33 0.59 -29.22
N SER A 41 -4.28 0.20 -28.36
CA SER A 41 -5.71 0.34 -28.64
C SER A 41 -6.64 0.35 -27.42
N ASN A 42 -6.11 0.36 -26.19
CA ASN A 42 -6.91 0.34 -24.97
C ASN A 42 -7.31 1.78 -24.58
N PHE A 43 -7.09 2.18 -23.33
CA PHE A 43 -7.44 3.50 -22.81
C PHE A 43 -6.76 4.59 -23.62
N GLN A 44 -7.52 5.61 -23.98
CA GLN A 44 -7.04 6.82 -24.64
C GLN A 44 -7.21 7.96 -23.64
N ASP A 45 -6.15 8.73 -23.40
CA ASP A 45 -6.22 9.86 -22.47
C ASP A 45 -6.99 11.05 -23.06
N ASP A 46 -7.19 12.09 -22.25
CA ASP A 46 -7.94 13.29 -22.63
C ASP A 46 -7.29 14.09 -23.79
N TYR A 47 -6.04 13.77 -24.16
CA TYR A 47 -5.32 14.34 -25.30
C TYR A 47 -5.39 13.47 -26.55
N GLY A 48 -6.06 12.32 -26.49
CA GLY A 48 -6.15 11.39 -27.60
C GLY A 48 -4.95 10.45 -27.73
N LEU A 49 -4.11 10.32 -26.71
CA LEU A 49 -2.91 9.47 -26.76
C LEU A 49 -3.15 8.12 -26.06
N HIS A 50 -2.57 7.06 -26.63
CA HIS A 50 -2.49 5.74 -25.99
C HIS A 50 -1.18 5.61 -25.20
N SER A 51 -1.12 6.29 -24.07
CA SER A 51 0.02 6.21 -23.16
C SER A 51 0.04 4.90 -22.39
N ALA A 52 1.22 4.49 -21.94
CA ALA A 52 1.37 3.48 -20.89
C ALA A 52 0.65 3.93 -19.62
N TRP A 53 0.13 2.99 -18.84
CA TRP A 53 -0.55 3.31 -17.58
C TRP A 53 -0.40 2.22 -16.53
N ILE A 54 -0.63 2.62 -15.28
CA ILE A 54 -0.73 1.73 -14.12
C ILE A 54 -2.11 1.90 -13.49
N GLU A 55 -2.78 0.78 -13.22
CA GLU A 55 -4.04 0.76 -12.50
C GLU A 55 -3.84 0.47 -11.01
N ILE A 56 -4.43 1.34 -10.18
CA ILE A 56 -4.54 1.14 -8.73
C ILE A 56 -6.00 0.88 -8.37
N PHE A 57 -6.27 -0.28 -7.80
CA PHE A 57 -7.62 -0.69 -7.37
C PHE A 57 -7.80 -0.54 -5.86
N ASN A 58 -8.92 0.06 -5.44
CA ASN A 58 -9.35 0.08 -4.05
C ASN A 58 -10.22 -1.15 -3.75
N LYS A 59 -9.60 -2.19 -3.18
CA LYS A 59 -10.33 -3.41 -2.79
C LYS A 59 -11.23 -3.24 -1.57
N SER A 60 -11.12 -2.13 -0.84
CA SER A 60 -11.90 -1.90 0.38
C SER A 60 -13.31 -1.38 0.11
N PHE A 61 -14.16 -1.40 1.13
CA PHE A 61 -15.53 -0.85 1.10
C PHE A 61 -15.60 0.63 1.51
N GLY A 62 -14.47 1.27 1.81
CA GLY A 62 -14.37 2.70 2.07
C GLY A 62 -13.54 3.40 0.98
N SER A 63 -13.65 4.72 0.88
CA SER A 63 -12.78 5.49 -0.01
C SER A 63 -11.32 5.46 0.48
N ALA A 64 -10.38 5.57 -0.45
CA ALA A 64 -8.96 5.68 -0.18
C ALA A 64 -8.37 6.82 -1.01
N ASP A 65 -7.60 7.69 -0.36
CA ASP A 65 -6.99 8.83 -1.03
C ASP A 65 -5.55 8.50 -1.41
N LEU A 66 -5.20 8.72 -2.67
CA LEU A 66 -3.88 8.54 -3.25
C LEU A 66 -3.03 9.82 -3.22
N ALA A 67 -3.58 10.94 -2.73
CA ALA A 67 -2.85 12.19 -2.63
C ALA A 67 -1.55 12.02 -1.85
N ALA A 68 -0.44 12.50 -2.42
CA ALA A 68 0.91 12.38 -1.88
C ALA A 68 1.46 10.96 -1.75
N CYS A 69 0.78 9.94 -2.29
CA CYS A 69 1.37 8.62 -2.42
C CYS A 69 2.53 8.64 -3.43
N LEU A 70 3.44 7.69 -3.25
CA LEU A 70 4.61 7.51 -4.10
C LEU A 70 4.47 6.19 -4.85
N LEU A 71 4.49 6.25 -6.18
CA LEU A 71 4.72 5.07 -7.01
C LEU A 71 6.22 4.90 -7.15
N LYS A 72 6.73 3.74 -6.73
CA LYS A 72 8.16 3.44 -6.73
C LYS A 72 8.40 2.18 -7.53
N VAL A 73 9.39 2.23 -8.41
CA VAL A 73 9.86 1.07 -9.16
C VAL A 73 11.36 0.93 -8.94
N SER A 74 11.80 -0.31 -8.77
CA SER A 74 13.20 -0.66 -8.52
C SER A 74 13.42 -2.07 -9.02
N SER A 75 14.49 -2.29 -9.78
CA SER A 75 14.90 -3.63 -10.21
C SER A 75 16.03 -4.17 -9.34
N GLN A 76 16.80 -3.29 -8.71
CA GLN A 76 17.90 -3.61 -7.81
C GLN A 76 17.99 -2.59 -6.67
N PRO A 77 18.48 -2.98 -5.47
CA PRO A 77 18.64 -2.03 -4.38
C PRO A 77 19.46 -0.79 -4.81
N GLY A 78 18.88 0.40 -4.70
CA GLY A 78 19.53 1.68 -5.01
C GLY A 78 19.14 2.31 -6.35
N ASP A 79 18.39 1.62 -7.22
CA ASP A 79 17.93 2.18 -8.52
C ASP A 79 16.52 2.78 -8.47
N THR A 80 15.97 3.00 -7.27
CA THR A 80 14.55 3.30 -7.09
C THR A 80 14.16 4.62 -7.76
N VAL A 81 13.32 4.53 -8.80
CA VAL A 81 12.65 5.67 -9.42
C VAL A 81 11.33 5.92 -8.70
N THR A 82 11.00 7.18 -8.45
CA THR A 82 9.82 7.57 -7.69
C THR A 82 8.98 8.59 -8.46
N TYR A 83 7.68 8.32 -8.57
CA TYR A 83 6.65 9.24 -9.04
C TYR A 83 5.76 9.69 -7.88
N PHE A 84 5.50 10.99 -7.78
CA PHE A 84 4.71 11.60 -6.70
C PHE A 84 3.30 11.94 -7.21
N ILE A 85 2.27 11.39 -6.57
CA ILE A 85 0.88 11.70 -6.89
C ILE A 85 0.52 13.07 -6.29
N PRO A 86 0.14 14.08 -7.10
CA PRO A 86 -0.16 15.43 -6.61
C PRO A 86 -1.28 15.46 -5.57
N LYS A 87 -1.21 16.41 -4.62
CA LYS A 87 -2.22 16.57 -3.55
C LYS A 87 -3.48 17.34 -3.97
N GLY A 88 -3.43 18.04 -5.10
CA GLY A 88 -4.47 18.99 -5.52
C GLY A 88 -5.37 18.49 -6.64
N ASP A 89 -5.22 17.23 -7.04
CA ASP A 89 -6.02 16.64 -8.11
C ASP A 89 -7.31 16.03 -7.50
N ILE A 90 -8.45 16.31 -8.11
CA ILE A 90 -9.77 15.81 -7.70
C ILE A 90 -9.83 14.28 -7.84
N LEU A 91 -8.98 13.71 -8.70
CA LEU A 91 -9.01 12.29 -9.06
C LEU A 91 -8.25 11.38 -8.09
N THR A 92 -7.61 11.90 -7.02
CA THR A 92 -6.86 11.03 -6.08
C THR A 92 -7.73 10.24 -5.12
N LEU A 93 -8.99 10.64 -4.93
CA LEU A 93 -9.92 9.93 -4.04
C LEU A 93 -10.59 8.74 -4.76
N VAL A 94 -10.07 7.54 -4.54
CA VAL A 94 -10.61 6.31 -5.11
C VAL A 94 -11.78 5.80 -4.26
N LYS A 95 -12.98 5.80 -4.85
CA LYS A 95 -14.20 5.29 -4.23
C LYS A 95 -14.11 3.79 -3.89
N PRO A 96 -15.00 3.26 -3.02
CA PRO A 96 -15.05 1.83 -2.72
C PRO A 96 -15.15 0.97 -3.98
N ARG A 97 -14.30 -0.05 -4.09
CA ARG A 97 -14.33 -1.02 -5.21
C ARG A 97 -14.19 -0.37 -6.60
N GLN A 98 -13.49 0.76 -6.68
CA GLN A 98 -13.14 1.47 -7.91
C GLN A 98 -11.63 1.49 -8.13
N HIS A 99 -11.19 1.96 -9.30
CA HIS A 99 -9.78 2.12 -9.63
C HIS A 99 -9.45 3.55 -10.06
N ALA A 100 -8.15 3.84 -10.14
CA ALA A 100 -7.58 5.02 -10.77
C ALA A 100 -6.45 4.60 -11.73
N LEU A 101 -6.35 5.29 -12.85
CA LEU A 101 -5.28 5.13 -13.84
C LEU A 101 -4.29 6.29 -13.71
N PHE A 102 -2.99 5.98 -13.83
CA PHE A 102 -1.88 6.92 -13.83
C PHE A 102 -0.98 6.70 -15.04
#